data_AF-A0A7X8A3K7-F1
#
_entry.id   AF-A0A7X8A3K7-F1
#
_cell.length_a   1.000
_cell.length_b   1.000
_cell.length_c   1.000
_cell.angle_alpha   90.00
_cell.angle_beta   90.00
_cell.angle_gamma   90.00
#
_symmetry.space_group_name_H-M   'P 1'
#
loop_
_entity.id
_entity.type
_entity.pdbx_description
1 polymer ?
#
loop_
_entity_poly.entity_id
_entity_poly.type
_entity_poly.pdbx_seq_one_letter_code
_entity_poly.pdbx_strand_id
1 'polypeptide(L)'
;MKNPINILDDSELKALRITSTFETGKELNFAGLAGNFDGQGLSFGILQWNIKSQTLQPLLIKFAGLFPDRLATIFGKDAESFRKLMLERQPEEQFRFALSINDSKNRIIEPWKTRFACLGDDPEMRAIQINAAKILMNCAADYAADFGFKSERAFVFLFDIVTQHGPYWLINKNRKKMISKKLGAPKVDFNEKAAMRVIAEILTATVKPAFSLRVSQRRNIVIDGRGLLGKRRFDLERDFGLGDKPYHRAA
;
A
#
# COMPACT_ATOMS: atom_id res chain seq x y z
N MET A 1 -9.04 18.80 14.20
CA MET A 1 -9.24 17.39 13.80
C MET A 1 -8.13 16.55 14.44
N LYS A 2 -8.45 15.36 14.96
CA LYS A 2 -7.42 14.44 15.47
C LYS A 2 -6.52 14.01 14.30
N ASN A 3 -5.21 13.91 14.53
CA ASN A 3 -4.28 13.39 13.53
C ASN A 3 -4.75 11.98 13.14
N PRO A 4 -5.05 11.68 11.85
CA PRO A 4 -5.63 10.40 11.46
C PRO A 4 -4.73 9.22 11.77
N ILE A 5 -3.42 9.43 11.95
CA ILE A 5 -2.46 8.39 12.33
C ILE A 5 -2.71 7.87 13.76
N ASN A 6 -3.36 8.65 14.63
CA ASN A 6 -3.57 8.28 16.03
C ASN A 6 -4.48 7.06 16.26
N ILE A 7 -5.08 6.49 15.20
CA ILE A 7 -5.85 5.24 15.28
C ILE A 7 -4.98 3.99 15.08
N LEU A 8 -3.70 4.18 14.77
CA LEU A 8 -2.74 3.10 14.55
C LEU A 8 -1.98 2.81 15.83
N ASP A 9 -1.78 1.53 16.14
CA ASP A 9 -0.81 1.13 17.16
C ASP A 9 0.64 1.30 16.65
N ASP A 10 1.61 1.10 17.53
CA ASP A 10 3.03 1.30 17.21
C ASP A 10 3.50 0.40 16.05
N SER A 11 3.05 -0.87 15.99
CA SER A 11 3.45 -1.81 14.95
C SER A 11 2.79 -1.48 13.60
N GLU A 12 1.53 -1.06 13.62
CA GLU A 12 0.79 -0.56 12.46
C GLU A 12 1.39 0.71 11.89
N LEU A 13 1.77 1.66 12.77
CA LEU A 13 2.45 2.86 12.35
C LEU A 13 3.80 2.53 11.69
N LYS A 14 4.61 1.63 12.28
CA LYS A 14 5.85 1.16 11.65
C LYS A 14 5.59 0.51 10.29
N ALA A 15 4.60 -0.36 10.19
CA ALA A 15 4.22 -1.02 8.94
C ALA A 15 3.88 0.01 7.86
N LEU A 16 3.06 1.02 8.20
CA LEU A 16 2.69 2.08 7.27
C LEU A 16 3.89 2.95 6.86
N ARG A 17 4.75 3.33 7.81
CA ARG A 17 5.96 4.14 7.54
C ARG A 17 6.92 3.40 6.60
N ILE A 18 7.15 2.11 6.84
CA ILE A 18 8.04 1.28 6.03
C ILE A 18 7.46 1.06 4.64
N THR A 19 6.22 0.56 4.54
CA THR A 19 5.58 0.26 3.26
C THR A 19 5.39 1.53 2.41
N SER A 20 4.97 2.65 3.00
CA SER A 20 4.87 3.93 2.26
C SER A 20 6.22 4.44 1.75
N THR A 21 7.29 4.20 2.51
CA THR A 21 8.66 4.52 2.06
C THR A 21 9.08 3.65 0.88
N PHE A 22 8.71 2.36 0.87
CA PHE A 22 8.98 1.49 -0.27
C PHE A 22 8.17 1.87 -1.52
N GLU A 23 6.92 2.32 -1.35
CA GLU A 23 6.05 2.73 -2.46
C GLU A 23 6.45 4.08 -3.05
N THR A 24 6.66 5.08 -2.19
CA THR A 24 6.77 6.48 -2.63
C THR A 24 8.18 7.06 -2.52
N GLY A 25 9.12 6.32 -1.91
CA GLY A 25 10.45 6.81 -1.55
C GLY A 25 10.46 7.76 -0.35
N LYS A 26 9.30 8.14 0.19
CA LYS A 26 9.17 9.03 1.35
C LYS A 26 8.23 8.40 2.38
N GLU A 27 8.55 8.63 3.65
CA GLU A 27 7.70 8.17 4.73
C GLU A 27 6.38 8.95 4.74
N LEU A 28 5.25 8.24 4.91
CA LEU A 28 3.90 8.80 5.11
C LEU A 28 3.50 9.85 4.05
N ASN A 29 3.88 9.64 2.79
CA ASN A 29 3.59 10.58 1.70
C ASN A 29 2.15 10.49 1.19
N PHE A 30 1.21 11.13 1.91
CA PHE A 30 -0.21 11.18 1.56
C PHE A 30 -0.52 11.87 0.22
N ALA A 31 0.42 12.66 -0.29
CA ALA A 31 0.31 13.34 -1.58
C ALA A 31 1.17 12.69 -2.67
N GLY A 32 1.69 11.47 -2.43
CA GLY A 32 2.51 10.77 -3.41
C GLY A 32 1.76 10.60 -4.72
N LEU A 33 2.24 11.23 -5.80
CA LEU A 33 1.54 11.32 -7.07
C LEU A 33 2.43 10.78 -8.19
N ALA A 34 1.88 9.85 -8.95
CA ALA A 34 2.52 9.21 -10.09
C ALA A 34 1.57 9.18 -11.29
N GLY A 35 2.10 9.49 -12.47
CA GLY A 35 1.39 9.38 -13.74
C GLY A 35 1.49 7.99 -14.36
N ASN A 36 1.16 7.88 -15.64
CA ASN A 36 0.92 6.62 -16.35
C ASN A 36 2.18 5.86 -16.80
N PHE A 37 3.32 5.97 -16.10
CA PHE A 37 4.59 5.41 -16.57
C PHE A 37 4.61 3.87 -16.62
N ASP A 38 3.72 3.23 -15.84
CA ASP A 38 3.54 1.77 -15.75
C ASP A 38 2.20 1.30 -16.33
N GLY A 39 1.45 2.20 -16.98
CA GLY A 39 0.15 1.90 -17.56
C GLY A 39 -1.01 1.88 -16.57
N GLN A 40 -0.85 2.38 -15.33
CA GLN A 40 -1.91 2.45 -14.31
C GLN A 40 -2.75 3.75 -14.32
N GLY A 41 -2.41 4.69 -15.21
CA GLY A 41 -3.11 5.96 -15.44
C GLY A 41 -2.74 7.03 -14.41
N LEU A 42 -3.13 6.79 -13.17
CA LEU A 42 -2.92 7.67 -12.02
C LEU A 42 -2.74 6.81 -10.78
N SER A 43 -1.63 7.02 -10.06
CA SER A 43 -1.37 6.47 -8.74
C SER A 43 -1.27 7.62 -7.74
N PHE A 44 -1.95 7.50 -6.61
CA PHE A 44 -2.05 8.55 -5.61
C PHE A 44 -1.96 8.00 -4.18
N GLY A 45 -1.36 8.80 -3.29
CA GLY A 45 -1.41 8.63 -1.85
C GLY A 45 -0.40 7.67 -1.25
N ILE A 46 -0.56 7.44 0.06
CA ILE A 46 0.46 6.85 0.94
C ILE A 46 0.86 5.42 0.57
N LEU A 47 -0.02 4.67 -0.10
CA LEU A 47 0.22 3.31 -0.59
C LEU A 47 0.14 3.21 -2.12
N GLN A 48 0.18 4.34 -2.83
CA GLN A 48 0.10 4.41 -4.30
C GLN A 48 -1.10 3.63 -4.89
N TRP A 49 -2.30 3.85 -4.33
CA TRP A 49 -3.52 3.31 -4.93
C TRP A 49 -3.70 3.88 -6.33
N ASN A 50 -4.22 3.08 -7.25
CA ASN A 50 -4.27 3.47 -8.64
C ASN A 50 -5.63 3.22 -9.29
N ILE A 51 -5.91 3.99 -10.34
CA ILE A 51 -7.19 3.95 -11.05
C ILE A 51 -7.37 2.62 -11.78
N LYS A 52 -6.36 2.12 -12.49
CA LYS A 52 -6.55 0.90 -13.31
C LYS A 52 -6.90 -0.34 -12.50
N SER A 53 -6.31 -0.54 -11.33
CA SER A 53 -6.65 -1.65 -10.43
C SER A 53 -7.87 -1.37 -9.55
N GLN A 54 -8.56 -0.26 -9.78
CA GLN A 54 -9.75 0.16 -9.04
C GLN A 54 -9.53 0.37 -7.53
N THR A 55 -8.30 0.62 -7.10
CA THR A 55 -7.97 0.79 -5.68
C THR A 55 -8.03 2.25 -5.24
N LEU A 56 -7.88 3.21 -6.17
CA LEU A 56 -7.96 4.64 -5.86
C LEU A 56 -9.40 5.16 -5.85
N GLN A 57 -10.25 4.63 -6.71
CA GLN A 57 -11.64 5.07 -6.90
C GLN A 57 -12.44 5.09 -5.61
N PRO A 58 -12.42 4.05 -4.75
CA PRO A 58 -13.23 4.07 -3.54
C PRO A 58 -12.87 5.23 -2.61
N LEU A 59 -11.59 5.65 -2.59
CA LEU A 59 -11.14 6.76 -1.77
C LEU A 59 -11.61 8.10 -2.36
N LEU A 60 -11.50 8.29 -3.67
CA LEU A 60 -11.95 9.50 -4.36
C LEU A 60 -13.48 9.65 -4.33
N ILE A 61 -14.21 8.55 -4.53
CA ILE A 61 -15.67 8.48 -4.41
C ILE A 61 -16.09 8.89 -3.00
N LYS A 62 -15.46 8.31 -1.97
CA LYS A 62 -15.76 8.63 -0.57
C LYS A 62 -15.51 10.11 -0.28
N PHE A 63 -14.39 10.68 -0.75
CA PHE A 63 -14.10 12.09 -0.55
C PHE A 63 -15.10 13.00 -1.29
N ALA A 64 -15.37 12.72 -2.57
CA ALA A 64 -16.27 13.51 -3.40
C ALA A 64 -17.74 13.45 -2.93
N GLY A 65 -18.15 12.34 -2.32
CA GLY A 65 -19.49 12.17 -1.75
C GLY A 65 -19.66 12.84 -0.39
N LEU A 66 -18.67 12.70 0.51
CA LEU A 66 -18.78 13.19 1.89
C LEU A 66 -18.35 14.65 2.06
N PHE A 67 -17.46 15.16 1.20
CA PHE A 67 -16.83 16.48 1.39
C PHE A 67 -16.87 17.36 0.13
N PRO A 68 -18.07 17.64 -0.44
CA PRO A 68 -18.21 18.44 -1.66
C PRO A 68 -17.61 19.85 -1.54
N ASP A 69 -17.73 20.52 -0.39
CA ASP A 69 -17.20 21.88 -0.19
C ASP A 69 -15.66 21.93 -0.18
N ARG A 70 -15.02 20.90 0.40
CA ARG A 70 -13.57 20.73 0.37
C ARG A 70 -13.10 20.44 -1.06
N LEU A 71 -13.83 19.58 -1.77
CA LEU A 71 -13.56 19.31 -3.17
C LEU A 71 -13.68 20.59 -4.02
N ALA A 72 -14.70 21.41 -3.79
CA ALA A 72 -14.87 22.71 -4.44
C ALA A 72 -13.68 23.65 -4.17
N THR A 73 -13.21 23.70 -2.92
CA THR A 73 -12.03 24.48 -2.54
C THR A 73 -10.76 24.01 -3.26
N ILE A 74 -10.54 22.69 -3.33
CA ILE A 74 -9.31 22.11 -3.89
C ILE A 74 -9.31 22.13 -5.41
N PHE A 75 -10.41 21.74 -6.05
CA PHE A 75 -10.50 21.55 -7.51
C PHE A 75 -11.04 22.80 -8.24
N GLY A 76 -11.62 23.76 -7.52
CA GLY A 76 -12.16 25.00 -8.07
C GLY A 76 -13.18 24.72 -9.17
N LYS A 77 -13.00 25.34 -10.34
CA LYS A 77 -13.91 25.20 -11.48
C LYS A 77 -14.13 23.76 -11.99
N ASP A 78 -13.22 22.84 -11.70
CA ASP A 78 -13.32 21.43 -12.14
C ASP A 78 -13.90 20.52 -11.05
N ALA A 79 -14.29 21.06 -9.88
CA ALA A 79 -14.79 20.25 -8.78
C ALA A 79 -16.07 19.49 -9.16
N GLU A 80 -17.02 20.15 -9.82
CA GLU A 80 -18.29 19.52 -10.17
C GLU A 80 -18.11 18.45 -11.27
N SER A 81 -17.28 18.71 -12.28
CA SER A 81 -16.98 17.73 -13.33
C SER A 81 -16.24 16.52 -12.76
N PHE A 82 -15.27 16.75 -11.87
CA PHE A 82 -14.55 15.68 -11.18
C PHE A 82 -15.46 14.88 -10.24
N ARG A 83 -16.36 15.55 -9.50
CA ARG A 83 -17.34 14.91 -8.63
C ARG A 83 -18.28 13.99 -9.42
N LYS A 84 -18.87 14.47 -10.52
CA LYS A 84 -19.70 13.64 -11.41
C LYS A 84 -18.92 12.48 -11.99
N LEU A 85 -17.68 12.72 -12.41
CA LEU A 85 -16.81 11.66 -12.92
C LEU A 85 -16.61 10.54 -11.88
N MET A 86 -16.38 10.88 -10.62
CA MET A 86 -16.19 9.88 -9.57
C MET A 86 -17.49 9.18 -9.17
N LEU A 87 -18.60 9.91 -9.03
CA LEU A 87 -19.85 9.38 -8.45
C LEU A 87 -20.79 8.72 -9.47
N GLU A 88 -20.73 9.12 -10.74
CA GLU A 88 -21.76 8.75 -11.74
C GLU A 88 -21.21 7.96 -12.93
N ARG A 89 -19.88 7.96 -13.14
CA ARG A 89 -19.25 7.35 -14.32
C ARG A 89 -18.63 6.01 -14.03
N GLN A 90 -18.54 5.18 -15.06
CA GLN A 90 -17.98 3.83 -14.96
C GLN A 90 -16.45 3.87 -14.80
N PRO A 91 -15.83 2.82 -14.22
CA PRO A 91 -14.38 2.76 -14.02
C PRO A 91 -13.55 3.04 -15.28
N GLU A 92 -14.04 2.66 -16.46
CA GLU A 92 -13.37 2.88 -17.75
C GLU A 92 -13.33 4.38 -18.13
N GLU A 93 -14.36 5.14 -17.80
CA GLU A 93 -14.39 6.60 -17.99
C GLU A 93 -13.42 7.30 -17.04
N GLN A 94 -13.38 6.84 -15.78
CA GLN A 94 -12.44 7.36 -14.78
C GLN A 94 -10.99 7.06 -15.16
N PHE A 95 -10.73 5.88 -15.75
CA PHE A 95 -9.43 5.53 -16.30
C PHE A 95 -9.06 6.38 -17.53
N ARG A 96 -10.01 6.61 -18.46
CA ARG A 96 -9.77 7.53 -19.59
C ARG A 96 -9.44 8.94 -19.11
N PHE A 97 -10.13 9.44 -18.09
CA PHE A 97 -9.78 10.70 -17.46
C PHE A 97 -8.35 10.68 -16.89
N ALA A 98 -7.99 9.64 -16.14
CA ALA A 98 -6.63 9.50 -15.59
C ALA A 98 -5.56 9.54 -16.69
N LEU A 99 -5.82 8.92 -17.86
CA LEU A 99 -4.92 9.02 -19.01
C LEU A 99 -4.86 10.43 -19.58
N SER A 100 -5.98 11.15 -19.66
CA SER A 100 -6.06 12.49 -20.25
C SER A 100 -5.28 13.58 -19.50
N ILE A 101 -4.99 13.37 -18.21
CA ILE A 101 -4.25 14.32 -17.37
C ILE A 101 -2.74 14.04 -17.32
N ASN A 102 -2.23 13.20 -18.22
CA ASN A 102 -0.81 12.90 -18.37
C ASN A 102 -0.21 13.64 -19.58
N ASP A 103 1.04 14.09 -19.47
CA ASP A 103 1.82 14.54 -20.62
C ASP A 103 2.42 13.37 -21.42
N SER A 104 3.12 13.67 -22.52
CA SER A 104 3.79 12.67 -23.35
C SER A 104 4.91 11.89 -22.64
N LYS A 105 5.33 12.34 -21.45
CA LYS A 105 6.31 11.67 -20.59
C LYS A 105 5.64 10.93 -19.42
N ASN A 106 4.32 10.74 -19.48
CA ASN A 106 3.51 10.09 -18.44
C ASN A 106 3.58 10.79 -17.07
N ARG A 107 3.63 12.12 -17.06
CA ARG A 107 3.60 12.94 -15.84
C ARG A 107 2.28 13.67 -15.74
N ILE A 108 1.73 13.76 -14.54
CA ILE A 108 0.49 14.52 -14.29
C ILE A 108 0.72 16.01 -14.57
N ILE A 109 -0.14 16.60 -15.41
CA ILE A 109 -0.06 18.01 -15.82
C ILE A 109 -0.79 18.93 -14.83
N GLU A 110 -0.48 20.23 -14.89
CA GLU A 110 -1.31 21.24 -14.22
C GLU A 110 -2.67 21.42 -14.92
N PRO A 111 -3.72 21.79 -14.17
CA PRO A 111 -3.77 22.07 -12.73
C PRO A 111 -3.91 20.82 -11.85
N TRP A 112 -4.01 19.62 -12.42
CA TRP A 112 -4.28 18.38 -11.69
C TRP A 112 -3.19 18.03 -10.69
N LYS A 113 -1.93 18.26 -11.05
CA LYS A 113 -0.80 18.05 -10.14
C LYS A 113 -0.96 18.86 -8.84
N THR A 114 -1.23 20.16 -8.94
CA THR A 114 -1.47 21.01 -7.76
C THR A 114 -2.69 20.55 -6.97
N ARG A 115 -3.79 20.19 -7.65
CA ARG A 115 -5.01 19.72 -6.98
C ARG A 115 -4.81 18.43 -6.19
N PHE A 116 -4.12 17.45 -6.76
CA PHE A 116 -3.82 16.21 -6.04
C PHE A 116 -2.82 16.44 -4.90
N ALA A 117 -1.90 17.38 -5.04
CA ALA A 117 -1.04 17.78 -3.92
C ALA A 117 -1.89 18.34 -2.76
N CYS A 118 -2.77 19.31 -3.03
CA CYS A 118 -3.69 19.86 -2.04
C CYS A 118 -4.64 18.79 -1.45
N LEU A 119 -5.14 17.86 -2.27
CA LEU A 119 -5.96 16.75 -1.82
C LEU A 119 -5.21 15.82 -0.86
N GLY A 120 -3.92 15.57 -1.10
CA GLY A 120 -3.07 14.77 -0.20
C GLY A 120 -2.78 15.47 1.13
N ASP A 121 -2.89 16.80 1.16
CA ASP A 121 -2.73 17.62 2.36
C ASP A 121 -4.03 17.81 3.14
N ASP A 122 -5.18 17.53 2.53
CA ASP A 122 -6.47 17.63 3.20
C ASP A 122 -6.62 16.58 4.33
N PRO A 123 -6.95 17.00 5.57
CA PRO A 123 -7.07 16.09 6.70
C PRO A 123 -8.10 14.97 6.53
N GLU A 124 -9.22 15.23 5.84
CA GLU A 124 -10.27 14.23 5.63
C GLU A 124 -9.85 13.20 4.59
N MET A 125 -9.14 13.64 3.54
CA MET A 125 -8.52 12.71 2.61
C MET A 125 -7.48 11.84 3.32
N ARG A 126 -6.62 12.41 4.17
CA ARG A 126 -5.66 11.65 4.98
C ARG A 126 -6.36 10.63 5.88
N ALA A 127 -7.49 10.99 6.50
CA ALA A 127 -8.29 10.06 7.27
C ALA A 127 -8.87 8.92 6.41
N ILE A 128 -9.36 9.21 5.21
CA ILE A 128 -9.82 8.19 4.26
C ILE A 128 -8.68 7.22 3.90
N GLN A 129 -7.50 7.75 3.62
CA GLN A 129 -6.28 6.99 3.32
C GLN A 129 -5.88 6.05 4.46
N ILE A 130 -5.87 6.54 5.71
CA ILE A 130 -5.54 5.72 6.88
C ILE A 130 -6.58 4.63 7.10
N ASN A 131 -7.88 4.94 6.98
CA ASN A 131 -8.94 3.93 7.11
C ASN A 131 -8.81 2.83 6.05
N ALA A 132 -8.47 3.18 4.80
CA ALA A 132 -8.21 2.21 3.76
C ALA A 132 -6.99 1.33 4.08
N ALA A 133 -5.91 1.91 4.62
CA ALA A 133 -4.74 1.16 5.07
C ALA A 133 -5.08 0.22 6.23
N LYS A 134 -5.94 0.63 7.17
CA LYS A 134 -6.38 -0.19 8.32
C LYS A 134 -7.12 -1.47 7.87
N ILE A 135 -7.90 -1.41 6.78
CA ILE A 135 -8.52 -2.61 6.19
C ILE A 135 -7.46 -3.62 5.74
N LEU A 136 -6.38 -3.13 5.10
CA LEU A 136 -5.26 -3.98 4.66
C LEU A 136 -4.44 -4.51 5.86
N MET A 137 -4.28 -3.69 6.90
CA MET A 137 -3.63 -4.11 8.17
C MET A 137 -4.41 -5.21 8.86
N ASN A 138 -5.74 -5.11 8.93
CA ASN A 138 -6.60 -6.16 9.47
C ASN A 138 -6.41 -7.47 8.70
N CYS A 139 -6.38 -7.42 7.37
CA CYS A 139 -6.11 -8.59 6.54
C CYS A 139 -4.71 -9.18 6.80
N ALA A 140 -3.69 -8.34 7.01
CA ALA A 140 -2.35 -8.79 7.38
C ALA A 140 -2.32 -9.44 8.78
N ALA A 141 -3.07 -8.90 9.75
CA ALA A 141 -3.21 -9.47 11.08
C ALA A 141 -3.91 -10.84 11.04
N ASP A 142 -4.95 -11.00 10.22
CA ASP A 142 -5.62 -12.28 10.02
C ASP A 142 -4.65 -13.31 9.43
N TYR A 143 -3.84 -12.93 8.42
CA TYR A 143 -2.77 -13.81 7.92
C TYR A 143 -1.70 -14.10 8.98
N ALA A 144 -1.37 -13.15 9.84
CA ALA A 144 -0.40 -13.38 10.91
C ALA A 144 -0.93 -14.47 11.86
N ALA A 145 -2.19 -14.38 12.26
CA ALA A 145 -2.85 -15.41 13.06
C ALA A 145 -2.86 -16.78 12.36
N ASP A 146 -3.24 -16.83 11.07
CA ASP A 146 -3.27 -18.07 10.28
C ASP A 146 -1.90 -18.76 10.16
N PHE A 147 -0.83 -17.99 10.04
CA PHE A 147 0.55 -18.51 9.99
C PHE A 147 1.15 -18.75 11.38
N GLY A 148 0.47 -18.36 12.47
CA GLY A 148 1.01 -18.41 13.82
C GLY A 148 2.10 -17.37 14.09
N PHE A 149 2.16 -16.30 13.29
CA PHE A 149 3.07 -15.19 13.50
C PHE A 149 2.64 -14.30 14.66
N LYS A 150 3.62 -13.86 15.45
CA LYS A 150 3.49 -13.08 16.67
C LYS A 150 4.43 -11.88 16.72
N SER A 151 5.39 -11.72 15.81
CA SER A 151 6.27 -10.54 15.84
C SER A 151 5.77 -9.37 14.99
N GLU A 152 6.16 -8.15 15.36
CA GLU A 152 5.92 -6.96 14.55
C GLU A 152 6.61 -7.04 13.18
N ARG A 153 7.76 -7.70 13.08
CA ARG A 153 8.42 -7.96 11.79
C ARG A 153 7.55 -8.79 10.86
N ALA A 154 6.97 -9.86 11.37
CA ALA A 154 6.09 -10.72 10.59
C ALA A 154 4.80 -9.99 10.17
N PHE A 155 4.26 -9.14 11.05
CA PHE A 155 3.14 -8.26 10.70
C PHE A 155 3.50 -7.28 9.58
N VAL A 156 4.62 -6.55 9.67
CA VAL A 156 5.10 -5.64 8.62
C VAL A 156 5.32 -6.40 7.30
N PHE A 157 5.89 -7.60 7.36
CA PHE A 157 6.11 -8.44 6.20
C PHE A 157 4.80 -8.80 5.49
N LEU A 158 3.77 -9.20 6.24
CA LEU A 158 2.45 -9.53 5.69
C LEU A 158 1.69 -8.30 5.19
N PHE A 159 1.76 -7.17 5.90
CA PHE A 159 1.14 -5.93 5.45
C PHE A 159 1.72 -5.45 4.12
N ASP A 160 3.04 -5.55 3.95
CA ASP A 160 3.73 -5.22 2.71
C ASP A 160 3.32 -6.15 1.56
N ILE A 161 3.08 -7.44 1.84
CA ILE A 161 2.55 -8.41 0.88
C ILE A 161 1.12 -8.07 0.47
N VAL A 162 0.23 -7.84 1.45
CA VAL A 162 -1.17 -7.51 1.21
C VAL A 162 -1.30 -6.22 0.39
N THR A 163 -0.46 -5.23 0.69
CA THR A 163 -0.43 -3.98 -0.07
C THR A 163 0.01 -4.21 -1.52
N GLN A 164 1.08 -4.98 -1.75
CA GLN A 164 1.64 -5.16 -3.10
C GLN A 164 0.87 -6.18 -3.96
N HIS A 165 0.22 -7.16 -3.35
CA HIS A 165 -0.41 -8.30 -4.05
C HIS A 165 -1.91 -8.43 -3.81
N GLY A 166 -2.49 -7.53 -3.02
CA GLY A 166 -3.89 -7.53 -2.64
C GLY A 166 -4.23 -8.52 -1.50
N PRO A 167 -5.43 -8.40 -0.93
CA PRO A 167 -5.86 -9.23 0.21
C PRO A 167 -5.98 -10.71 -0.14
N TYR A 168 -6.13 -11.08 -1.42
CA TYR A 168 -6.25 -12.46 -1.88
C TYR A 168 -4.92 -13.09 -2.35
N TRP A 169 -3.78 -12.49 -1.98
CA TRP A 169 -2.47 -12.91 -2.47
C TRP A 169 -2.15 -14.39 -2.24
N LEU A 170 -2.70 -15.00 -1.19
CA LEU A 170 -2.39 -16.38 -0.77
C LEU A 170 -3.09 -17.43 -1.64
N ILE A 171 -4.31 -17.17 -2.09
CA ILE A 171 -5.06 -18.08 -2.97
C ILE A 171 -4.63 -17.95 -4.43
N ASN A 172 -4.12 -16.77 -4.81
CA ASN A 172 -3.60 -16.52 -6.15
C ASN A 172 -2.43 -17.47 -6.48
N LYS A 173 -2.39 -17.97 -7.72
CA LYS A 173 -1.29 -18.81 -8.24
C LYS A 173 -0.97 -20.04 -7.38
N ASN A 174 -1.97 -20.59 -6.66
CA ASN A 174 -1.83 -21.76 -5.78
C ASN A 174 -0.78 -21.61 -4.67
N ARG A 175 -0.47 -20.37 -4.24
CA ARG A 175 0.60 -20.10 -3.27
C ARG A 175 0.35 -20.77 -1.92
N LYS A 176 -0.90 -20.84 -1.44
CA LYS A 176 -1.28 -21.58 -0.22
C LYS A 176 -0.72 -23.01 -0.23
N LYS A 177 -0.99 -23.76 -1.31
CA LYS A 177 -0.52 -25.15 -1.46
C LYS A 177 1.00 -25.24 -1.49
N MET A 178 1.67 -24.33 -2.19
CA MET A 178 3.13 -24.31 -2.29
C MET A 178 3.79 -24.01 -0.94
N ILE A 179 3.26 -23.04 -0.20
CA ILE A 179 3.74 -22.66 1.13
C ILE A 179 3.50 -23.80 2.12
N SER A 180 2.28 -24.35 2.20
CA SER A 180 1.99 -25.49 3.09
C SER A 180 2.88 -26.70 2.79
N LYS A 181 3.14 -26.99 1.51
CA LYS A 181 4.05 -28.09 1.12
C LYS A 181 5.49 -27.86 1.62
N LYS A 182 5.99 -26.62 1.59
CA LYS A 182 7.35 -26.28 2.03
C LYS A 182 7.48 -26.14 3.54
N LEU A 183 6.48 -25.56 4.21
CA LEU A 183 6.51 -25.41 5.67
C LEU A 183 6.27 -26.74 6.40
N GLY A 184 5.47 -27.63 5.82
CA GLY A 184 5.08 -28.89 6.45
C GLY A 184 4.12 -28.67 7.62
N ALA A 185 4.04 -29.66 8.51
CA ALA A 185 3.22 -29.57 9.72
C ALA A 185 3.80 -28.52 10.71
N PRO A 186 2.96 -27.86 11.53
CA PRO A 186 3.41 -26.96 12.58
C PRO A 186 4.46 -27.64 13.48
N LYS A 187 5.55 -26.93 13.76
CA LYS A 187 6.65 -27.40 14.61
C LYS A 187 6.59 -26.72 15.97
N VAL A 188 7.03 -27.41 17.01
CA VAL A 188 7.14 -26.88 18.39
C VAL A 188 8.05 -25.64 18.42
N ASP A 189 9.15 -25.67 17.67
CA ASP A 189 10.09 -24.54 17.52
C ASP A 189 9.82 -23.76 16.22
N PHE A 190 8.67 -23.10 16.14
CA PHE A 190 8.31 -22.31 14.97
C PHE A 190 9.24 -21.10 14.78
N ASN A 191 9.99 -21.11 13.68
CA ASN A 191 10.88 -20.00 13.31
C ASN A 191 10.20 -19.11 12.27
N GLU A 192 9.72 -17.95 12.70
CA GLU A 192 9.01 -17.00 11.83
C GLU A 192 9.86 -16.53 10.65
N LYS A 193 11.16 -16.25 10.86
CA LYS A 193 12.06 -15.81 9.78
C LYS A 193 12.23 -16.89 8.72
N ALA A 194 12.36 -18.16 9.13
CA ALA A 194 12.40 -19.28 8.19
C ALA A 194 11.09 -19.39 7.39
N ALA A 195 9.95 -19.23 8.04
CA ALA A 195 8.65 -19.26 7.38
C ALA A 195 8.45 -18.07 6.42
N MET A 196 8.83 -16.85 6.82
CA MET A 196 8.81 -15.68 5.95
C MET A 196 9.70 -15.87 4.72
N ARG A 197 10.88 -16.50 4.85
CA ARG A 197 11.74 -16.83 3.69
C ARG A 197 11.05 -17.77 2.71
N VAL A 198 10.34 -18.78 3.19
CA VAL A 198 9.53 -19.66 2.33
C VAL A 198 8.45 -18.86 1.60
N ILE A 199 7.72 -17.97 2.29
CA ILE A 199 6.70 -17.13 1.67
C ILE A 199 7.34 -16.20 0.62
N ALA A 200 8.47 -15.56 0.94
CA ALA A 200 9.18 -14.66 0.04
C ALA A 200 9.69 -15.38 -1.23
N GLU A 201 10.22 -16.60 -1.09
CA GLU A 201 10.65 -17.43 -2.21
C GLU A 201 9.46 -17.76 -3.14
N ILE A 202 8.33 -18.21 -2.57
CA ILE A 202 7.13 -18.53 -3.34
C ILE A 202 6.56 -17.30 -4.04
N LEU A 203 6.52 -16.13 -3.37
CA LEU A 203 6.12 -14.88 -4.01
C LEU A 203 7.03 -14.53 -5.18
N THR A 204 8.35 -14.59 -4.98
CA THR A 204 9.38 -14.29 -5.98
C THR A 204 9.26 -15.19 -7.21
N ALA A 205 8.93 -16.47 -7.02
CA ALA A 205 8.76 -17.46 -8.08
C ALA A 205 7.43 -17.35 -8.84
N THR A 206 6.43 -16.67 -8.28
CA THR A 206 5.05 -16.62 -8.84
C THR A 206 4.64 -15.25 -9.38
N VAL A 207 5.49 -14.23 -9.22
CA VAL A 207 5.32 -12.92 -9.88
C VAL A 207 5.91 -12.96 -11.30
N LYS A 208 5.60 -11.95 -12.11
CA LYS A 208 6.22 -11.81 -13.44
C LYS A 208 7.74 -11.69 -13.30
N PRO A 209 8.56 -12.32 -14.17
CA PRO A 209 10.02 -12.30 -14.05
C PRO A 209 10.63 -10.90 -13.90
N ALA A 210 10.10 -9.91 -14.64
CA ALA A 210 10.54 -8.52 -14.58
C ALA A 210 10.41 -7.87 -13.17
N PHE A 211 9.57 -8.41 -12.29
CA PHE A 211 9.37 -7.91 -10.92
C PHE A 211 10.03 -8.78 -9.85
N SER A 212 10.51 -9.97 -10.21
CA SER A 212 11.00 -10.98 -9.26
C SER A 212 12.13 -10.45 -8.37
N LEU A 213 13.13 -9.78 -8.95
CA LEU A 213 14.25 -9.19 -8.21
C LEU A 213 13.78 -8.16 -7.17
N ARG A 214 12.92 -7.22 -7.58
CA ARG A 214 12.45 -6.13 -6.70
C ARG A 214 11.57 -6.67 -5.57
N VAL A 215 10.73 -7.67 -5.86
CA VAL A 215 9.91 -8.36 -4.85
C VAL A 215 10.82 -9.06 -3.84
N SER A 216 11.79 -9.84 -4.30
CA SER A 216 12.74 -10.55 -3.43
C SER A 216 13.53 -9.59 -2.53
N GLN A 217 14.13 -8.53 -3.10
CA GLN A 217 14.87 -7.53 -2.34
C GLN A 217 14.04 -6.90 -1.23
N ARG A 218 12.83 -6.44 -1.55
CA ARG A 218 11.93 -5.79 -0.59
C ARG A 218 11.55 -6.72 0.56
N ARG A 219 11.24 -7.99 0.27
CA ARG A 219 10.91 -8.98 1.31
C ARG A 219 12.11 -9.32 2.18
N ASN A 220 13.28 -9.50 1.60
CA ASN A 220 14.49 -9.82 2.36
C ASN A 220 14.92 -8.64 3.26
N ILE A 221 14.72 -7.39 2.85
CA ILE A 221 14.95 -6.22 3.72
C ILE A 221 14.09 -6.32 4.99
N VAL A 222 12.81 -6.69 4.88
CA VAL A 222 11.95 -6.83 6.05
C VAL A 222 12.39 -7.99 6.94
N ILE A 223 12.71 -9.15 6.34
CA ILE A 223 13.13 -10.36 7.07
C ILE A 223 14.46 -10.16 7.81
N ASP A 224 15.47 -9.65 7.11
CA ASP A 224 16.83 -9.51 7.62
C ASP A 224 17.04 -8.18 8.36
N GLY A 225 16.06 -7.26 8.28
CA GLY A 225 16.10 -5.93 8.88
C GLY A 225 16.95 -4.91 8.15
N ARG A 226 17.71 -5.32 7.12
CA ARG A 226 18.61 -4.44 6.37
C ARG A 226 18.76 -4.89 4.92
N GLY A 227 19.06 -3.96 4.03
CA GLY A 227 19.39 -4.30 2.65
C GLY A 227 19.33 -3.10 1.70
N LEU A 228 19.31 -3.41 0.40
CA LEU A 228 19.24 -2.43 -0.68
C LEU A 228 17.95 -2.61 -1.48
N LEU A 229 17.20 -1.53 -1.66
CA LEU A 229 16.09 -1.46 -2.61
C LEU A 229 16.46 -0.45 -3.70
N GLY A 230 16.83 -0.95 -4.88
CA GLY A 230 17.50 -0.14 -5.89
C GLY A 230 18.83 0.41 -5.34
N LYS A 231 18.99 1.73 -5.30
CA LYS A 231 20.19 2.41 -4.78
C LYS A 231 20.08 2.82 -3.30
N ARG A 232 18.92 2.66 -2.69
CA ARG A 232 18.70 3.10 -1.30
C ARG A 232 19.00 1.98 -0.32
N ARG A 233 19.81 2.30 0.69
CA ARG A 233 20.09 1.43 1.84
C ARG A 233 19.01 1.61 2.90
N PHE A 234 18.59 0.48 3.47
CA PHE A 234 17.64 0.41 4.57
C PHE A 234 18.29 -0.31 5.75
N ASP A 235 18.04 0.23 6.94
CA ASP A 235 18.28 -0.38 8.24
C ASP A 235 17.00 -0.19 9.06
N LEU A 236 16.09 -1.16 9.03
CA LEU A 236 14.73 -0.98 9.53
C LEU A 236 14.65 -0.82 11.04
N GLU A 237 15.64 -1.34 11.79
CA GLU A 237 15.74 -1.10 13.23
C GLU A 237 16.14 0.35 13.49
N ARG A 238 17.21 0.82 12.86
CA ARG A 238 17.69 2.20 13.04
C ARG A 238 16.71 3.24 12.47
N ASP A 239 16.17 2.97 11.29
CA ASP A 239 15.38 3.95 10.52
C ASP A 239 13.91 3.99 10.99
N PHE A 240 13.37 2.88 11.51
CA PHE A 240 11.95 2.76 11.86
C PHE A 240 11.66 2.09 13.22
N GLY A 241 12.67 1.57 13.91
CA GLY A 241 12.49 0.84 15.18
C GLY A 241 11.86 -0.55 15.01
N LEU A 242 12.02 -1.18 13.85
CA LEU A 242 11.49 -2.53 13.58
C LEU A 242 12.39 -3.62 14.17
N GLY A 243 11.88 -4.31 15.19
CA GLY A 243 12.50 -5.48 15.81
C GLY A 243 11.67 -6.74 15.68
N ASP A 244 11.92 -7.70 16.55
CA ASP A 244 11.17 -8.96 16.68
C ASP A 244 10.23 -8.92 17.92
N LYS A 245 9.80 -7.72 18.33
CA LYS A 245 8.90 -7.53 19.48
C LYS A 245 7.54 -8.19 19.22
N PRO A 246 6.83 -8.64 20.26
CA PRO A 246 5.46 -9.13 20.12
C PRO A 246 4.55 -8.09 19.44
N TYR A 247 3.83 -8.54 18.43
CA TYR A 247 2.70 -7.85 17.83
C TYR A 247 1.42 -8.35 18.49
N HIS A 248 0.64 -7.40 18.99
CA HIS A 248 -0.70 -7.64 19.49
C HIS A 248 -1.65 -6.81 18.67
N ARG A 249 -2.62 -7.45 18.03
CA ARG A 249 -3.70 -6.73 17.35
C ARG A 249 -4.41 -5.85 18.37
N ALA A 250 -4.43 -4.54 18.13
CA ALA A 250 -5.28 -3.65 18.91
C ALA A 250 -6.75 -4.08 18.80
N ALA A 251 -7.44 -4.16 19.94
CA ALA A 251 -8.85 -4.52 20.04
C ALA A 251 -9.76 -3.50 19.35
#